data_AF-A0A9J7MJW8-F1
#
_entry.id   AF-A0A9J7MJW8-F1
#
_cell.length_a   1.000
_cell.length_b   1.000
_cell.length_c   1.000
_cell.angle_alpha   90.00
_cell.angle_beta   90.00
_cell.angle_gamma   90.00
#
_symmetry.space_group_name_H-M   'P 1'
#
loop_
_entity.id
_entity.type
_entity.pdbx_description
1 polymer ?
#
loop_
_entity_poly.entity_id
_entity_poly.type
_entity_poly.pdbx_seq_one_letter_code
_entity_poly.pdbx_strand_id
1 'polypeptide(L)'
;MGQRSATRSKMALSLVKNLTKIVIGGGALYVTYDQGIWGEGSQSTKALTRLSGQLVAKQPPYVKERLGGVQFPSTEEMAVSVRDNWNSGVMKVCSGLSAAPAFVGKYSEKATTSLALFIRQNLHPNVGK
;
A
#
# COMPACT_ATOMS: atom_id res chain seq x y z
N MET A 1 18.68 4.50 28.65
CA MET A 1 17.37 3.85 28.39
C MET A 1 16.46 4.59 27.38
N GLY A 2 16.73 5.85 26.99
CA GLY A 2 15.80 6.68 26.18
C GLY A 2 15.78 6.46 24.65
N GLN A 3 16.86 5.98 24.03
CA GLN A 3 16.91 5.85 22.56
C GLN A 3 15.98 4.77 22.00
N ARG A 4 15.76 3.65 22.71
CA ARG A 4 14.92 2.53 22.23
C ARG A 4 13.43 2.88 22.17
N SER A 5 12.96 3.82 23.00
CA SER A 5 11.56 4.29 23.01
C SER A 5 11.25 5.18 21.79
N ALA A 6 12.17 6.09 21.46
CA ALA A 6 12.00 6.99 20.32
C ALA A 6 11.97 6.26 18.96
N THR A 7 12.77 5.20 18.80
CA THR A 7 12.78 4.40 17.56
C THR A 7 11.49 3.61 17.37
N ARG A 8 10.88 3.11 18.45
CA ARG A 8 9.58 2.40 18.41
C ARG A 8 8.44 3.34 18.06
N SER A 9 8.45 4.57 18.58
CA SER A 9 7.47 5.60 18.26
C SER A 9 7.52 6.04 16.78
N LYS A 10 8.73 6.24 16.23
CA LYS A 10 8.91 6.52 14.79
C LYS A 10 8.43 5.38 13.89
N MET A 11 8.66 4.14 14.31
CA MET A 11 8.23 2.95 13.57
C MET A 11 6.70 2.79 13.60
N ALA A 12 6.05 3.02 14.75
CA ALA A 12 4.60 3.02 14.88
C ALA A 12 3.94 4.12 14.04
N LEU A 13 4.50 5.34 14.06
CA LEU A 13 4.01 6.44 13.22
C LEU A 13 4.15 6.14 11.73
N SER A 14 5.25 5.51 11.32
CA SER A 14 5.45 5.08 9.93
C SER A 14 4.43 4.02 9.51
N LEU A 15 4.18 3.03 10.38
CA LEU A 15 3.18 1.98 10.15
C LEU A 15 1.77 2.57 9.99
N VAL A 16 1.34 3.43 10.91
CA VAL A 16 0.03 4.11 10.84
C VAL A 16 -0.07 4.92 9.54
N LYS A 17 0.96 5.72 9.22
CA LYS A 17 0.96 6.54 7.99
C LYS A 17 0.85 5.69 6.73
N ASN A 18 1.55 4.55 6.68
CA ASN A 18 1.52 3.66 5.52
C ASN A 18 0.20 2.90 5.42
N LEU A 19 -0.37 2.45 6.54
CA LEU A 19 -1.69 1.81 6.58
C LEU A 19 -2.79 2.77 6.12
N THR A 20 -2.77 4.02 6.58
CA THR A 20 -3.73 5.03 6.12
C THR A 20 -3.64 5.24 4.60
N LYS A 21 -2.43 5.27 4.04
CA LYS A 21 -2.25 5.37 2.58
C LYS A 21 -2.79 4.15 1.83
N ILE A 22 -2.60 2.95 2.37
CA ILE A 22 -3.14 1.71 1.79
C ILE A 22 -4.67 1.72 1.83
N VAL A 23 -5.27 2.14 2.94
CA VAL A 23 -6.74 2.22 3.09
C VAL A 23 -7.32 3.24 2.10
N ILE A 24 -6.71 4.43 1.99
CA ILE A 24 -7.15 5.45 1.03
C ILE A 24 -7.01 4.93 -0.42
N GLY A 25 -5.86 4.34 -0.75
CA GLY A 25 -5.61 3.77 -2.08
C GLY A 25 -6.56 2.61 -2.41
N GLY A 26 -6.81 1.72 -1.45
CA GLY A 26 -7.74 0.60 -1.59
C GLY A 26 -9.19 1.05 -1.74
N GLY A 27 -9.60 2.07 -0.97
CA GLY A 27 -10.93 2.69 -1.12
C GLY A 27 -11.11 3.34 -2.49
N ALA A 28 -10.09 4.04 -2.99
CA ALA A 28 -10.12 4.60 -4.34
C ALA A 28 -10.18 3.50 -5.41
N LEU A 29 -9.41 2.42 -5.27
CA LEU A 29 -9.48 1.27 -6.18
C LEU A 29 -10.88 0.63 -6.16
N TYR A 30 -11.49 0.46 -5.00
CA TYR A 30 -12.85 -0.09 -4.90
C TYR A 30 -13.89 0.81 -5.61
N VAL A 31 -13.84 2.11 -5.37
CA VAL A 31 -14.76 3.07 -6.03
C VAL A 31 -14.55 3.08 -7.55
N THR A 32 -13.30 3.07 -8.01
CA THR A 32 -13.02 3.05 -9.47
C THR A 32 -13.40 1.72 -10.13
N TYR A 33 -13.36 0.62 -9.39
CA TYR A 33 -13.87 -0.68 -9.81
C TYR A 33 -15.40 -0.66 -9.94
N ASP A 34 -16.11 -0.19 -8.90
CA ASP A 34 -17.58 -0.07 -8.89
C ASP A 34 -18.09 0.85 -10.02
N GLN A 35 -17.35 1.92 -10.31
CA GLN A 35 -17.68 2.83 -11.40
C GLN A 35 -17.30 2.33 -12.79
N GLY A 36 -16.72 1.13 -12.92
CA GLY A 36 -16.41 0.51 -14.21
C GLY A 36 -15.28 1.20 -14.98
N ILE A 37 -14.41 1.98 -14.30
CA ILE A 37 -13.23 2.60 -14.95
C ILE A 37 -12.29 1.54 -15.51
N TRP A 38 -12.24 0.37 -14.89
CA TRP A 38 -11.41 -0.75 -15.30
C TRP A 38 -12.11 -1.72 -16.28
N GLY A 39 -13.33 -1.38 -16.74
CA GLY A 39 -14.06 -2.14 -17.76
C GLY A 39 -13.47 -1.95 -19.16
N GLU A 40 -14.14 -2.50 -20.18
CA GLU A 40 -13.74 -2.30 -21.58
C GLU A 40 -13.62 -0.81 -21.93
N GLY A 41 -12.72 -0.44 -22.86
CA GLY A 41 -12.33 0.96 -23.10
C GLY A 41 -13.50 1.95 -23.27
N SER A 42 -14.63 1.50 -23.83
CA SER A 42 -15.83 2.33 -23.96
C SER A 42 -16.56 2.60 -22.62
N GLN A 43 -16.54 1.65 -21.69
CA GLN A 43 -17.08 1.78 -20.34
C GLN A 43 -16.18 2.67 -19.48
N SER A 44 -14.86 2.51 -19.61
CA SER A 44 -13.86 3.34 -18.93
C SER A 44 -13.99 4.82 -19.30
N THR A 45 -14.06 5.14 -20.60
CA THR A 45 -14.22 6.53 -21.06
C THR A 45 -15.54 7.14 -20.58
N LYS A 46 -16.65 6.40 -20.62
CA LYS A 46 -17.95 6.88 -20.12
C LYS A 46 -17.96 7.08 -18.60
N ALA A 47 -17.30 6.20 -17.84
CA ALA A 47 -17.13 6.35 -16.40
C ALA A 47 -16.28 7.57 -16.06
N LEU A 48 -15.17 7.77 -16.77
CA LEU A 48 -14.29 8.92 -16.59
C LEU A 48 -15.00 10.25 -16.90
N THR A 49 -15.80 10.31 -17.97
CA THR A 49 -16.60 11.51 -18.30
C THR A 49 -17.67 11.81 -17.26
N ARG A 50 -18.31 10.78 -16.67
CA ARG A 50 -19.28 10.96 -15.58
C ARG A 50 -18.61 11.45 -14.31
N LEU A 51 -17.45 10.89 -13.98
CA LEU A 51 -16.64 11.29 -12.82
C LEU A 51 -16.09 12.69 -12.95
N SER A 52 -15.48 13.03 -14.08
CA SER A 52 -14.97 14.38 -14.32
C SER A 52 -16.11 15.39 -14.34
N GLY A 53 -17.24 15.06 -14.96
CA GLY A 53 -18.45 15.89 -14.92
C GLY A 53 -18.96 16.11 -13.49
N GLN A 54 -19.01 15.08 -12.65
CA GLN A 54 -19.46 15.21 -11.27
C GLN A 54 -18.45 15.89 -10.35
N LEU A 55 -17.15 15.67 -10.55
CA LEU A 55 -16.08 16.30 -9.75
C LEU A 55 -15.91 17.78 -10.10
N VAL A 56 -16.04 18.14 -11.38
CA VAL A 56 -15.98 19.54 -11.84
C VAL A 56 -17.28 20.28 -11.52
N ALA A 57 -18.45 19.64 -11.72
CA ALA A 57 -19.74 20.29 -11.45
C ALA A 57 -20.10 20.34 -9.95
N LYS A 58 -19.60 19.41 -9.14
CA LYS A 58 -19.82 19.37 -7.69
C LYS A 58 -18.54 19.60 -6.91
N GLN A 59 -17.60 20.41 -7.39
CA GLN A 59 -16.52 20.88 -6.51
C GLN A 59 -17.17 21.72 -5.40
N PRO A 60 -17.29 21.21 -4.18
CA PRO A 60 -17.96 21.92 -3.13
C PRO A 60 -17.07 23.10 -2.72
N PRO A 61 -17.64 24.28 -2.42
CA PRO A 61 -16.85 25.46 -2.04
C PRO A 61 -15.89 25.18 -0.86
N TYR A 62 -16.25 24.25 0.03
CA TYR A 62 -15.41 23.81 1.16
C TYR A 62 -14.11 23.09 0.75
N VAL A 63 -14.05 22.47 -0.43
CA VAL A 63 -12.84 21.79 -0.92
C VAL A 63 -11.81 22.83 -1.36
N LYS A 64 -12.25 23.92 -1.99
CA LYS A 64 -11.38 25.02 -2.40
C LYS A 64 -10.76 25.75 -1.21
N GLU A 65 -11.53 25.87 -0.12
CA GLU A 65 -11.15 26.56 1.11
C GLU A 65 -10.24 25.71 2.03
N ARG A 66 -10.52 24.40 2.15
CA ARG A 66 -9.72 23.48 2.98
C ARG A 66 -8.45 22.95 2.32
N LEU A 67 -8.42 22.84 0.99
CA LEU A 67 -7.24 22.40 0.24
C LEU A 67 -6.38 23.57 -0.25
N GLY A 68 -6.63 24.81 0.17
CA GLY A 68 -5.71 25.92 -0.06
C GLY A 68 -5.33 26.13 -1.53
N GLY A 69 -6.30 26.09 -2.44
CA GLY A 69 -6.03 26.33 -3.86
C GLY A 69 -5.16 25.26 -4.53
N VAL A 70 -5.12 24.02 -4.03
CA VAL A 70 -4.53 22.90 -4.77
C VAL A 70 -5.22 22.80 -6.14
N GLN A 71 -4.52 23.27 -7.18
CA GLN A 71 -4.87 23.00 -8.56
C GLN A 71 -4.76 21.49 -8.75
N PHE A 72 -5.88 20.85 -9.06
CA PHE A 72 -5.82 19.49 -9.56
C PHE A 72 -5.03 19.53 -10.87
N PRO A 73 -4.00 18.68 -11.04
CA PRO A 73 -3.26 18.62 -12.28
C PRO A 73 -4.24 18.41 -13.43
N SER A 74 -3.98 19.07 -14.56
CA SER A 74 -4.77 18.87 -15.76
C SER A 74 -4.76 17.39 -16.15
N THR A 75 -5.80 16.96 -16.86
CA THR A 75 -5.89 15.58 -17.36
C THR A 75 -4.67 15.18 -18.20
N GLU A 76 -4.05 16.14 -18.89
CA GLU A 76 -2.84 15.95 -19.67
C GLU A 76 -1.61 15.74 -18.80
N GLU A 77 -1.43 16.55 -17.75
CA GLU A 77 -0.34 16.37 -16.78
C GLU A 77 -0.44 15.04 -16.02
N MET A 78 -1.66 14.60 -15.70
CA MET A 78 -1.88 13.27 -15.13
C MET A 78 -1.49 12.16 -16.12
N ALA A 79 -1.86 12.28 -17.40
CA ALA A 79 -1.53 11.28 -18.41
C ALA A 79 -0.01 11.15 -18.62
N VAL A 80 0.70 12.28 -18.68
CA VAL A 80 2.18 12.32 -18.77
C VAL A 80 2.81 11.68 -17.53
N SER A 81 2.36 12.05 -16.33
CA SER A 81 2.91 11.50 -15.09
C SER A 81 2.68 10.00 -14.97
N VAL A 82 1.50 9.50 -15.36
CA VAL A 82 1.20 8.07 -15.38
C VAL A 82 2.10 7.33 -16.36
N ARG A 83 2.27 7.86 -17.59
CA ARG A 83 3.17 7.29 -18.60
C ARG A 83 4.60 7.18 -18.08
N ASP A 84 5.11 8.26 -17.50
CA ASP A 84 6.52 8.33 -17.09
C ASP A 84 6.81 7.46 -15.86
N ASN A 85 5.84 7.32 -14.95
CA ASN A 85 6.04 6.58 -13.70
C ASN A 85 5.63 5.10 -13.77
N TRP A 86 4.92 4.67 -14.81
CA TRP A 86 4.41 3.30 -14.94
C TRP A 86 5.52 2.25 -14.77
N ASN A 87 6.61 2.38 -15.53
CA ASN A 87 7.72 1.42 -15.48
C ASN A 87 8.41 1.40 -14.11
N SER A 88 8.61 2.58 -13.49
CA SER A 88 9.18 2.67 -12.15
C SER A 88 8.28 1.99 -11.12
N GLY A 89 6.96 2.15 -11.25
CA GLY A 89 5.97 1.49 -10.39
C GLY A 89 6.03 -0.03 -10.51
N VAL A 90 5.96 -0.54 -11.74
CA VAL A 90 6.06 -1.99 -12.03
C VAL A 90 7.35 -2.56 -11.47
N MET A 91 8.50 -1.90 -11.74
CA MET A 91 9.79 -2.35 -11.21
C MET A 91 9.80 -2.39 -9.68
N LYS A 92 9.29 -1.36 -8.99
CA LYS A 92 9.25 -1.34 -7.51
C LYS A 92 8.40 -2.47 -6.94
N VAL A 93 7.24 -2.76 -7.54
CA VAL A 93 6.36 -3.86 -7.10
C VAL A 93 7.06 -5.20 -7.32
N CYS A 94 7.59 -5.45 -8.51
CA CYS A 94 8.30 -6.68 -8.83
C CYS A 94 9.53 -6.88 -7.94
N SER A 95 10.34 -5.84 -7.72
CA SER A 95 11.50 -5.90 -6.83
C SER A 95 11.09 -6.14 -5.38
N GLY A 96 10.03 -5.48 -4.90
CA GLY A 96 9.49 -5.70 -3.55
C GLY A 96 8.99 -7.12 -3.34
N LEU A 97 8.23 -7.65 -4.30
CA LEU A 97 7.73 -9.03 -4.27
C LEU A 97 8.87 -10.06 -4.41
N SER A 98 9.87 -9.81 -5.24
CA SER A 98 11.05 -10.67 -5.38
C SER A 98 11.86 -10.77 -4.08
N ALA A 99 11.87 -9.72 -3.26
CA ALA A 99 12.47 -9.75 -1.93
C ALA A 99 11.63 -10.48 -0.88
N ALA A 100 10.34 -10.73 -1.13
CA ALA A 100 9.43 -11.32 -0.15
C ALA A 100 9.76 -12.79 0.19
N PRO A 101 10.08 -13.70 -0.76
CA PRO A 101 10.54 -15.06 -0.45
C PRO A 101 11.75 -15.10 0.46
N ALA A 102 12.72 -14.20 0.27
CA ALA A 102 13.91 -14.13 1.13
C ALA A 102 13.56 -13.72 2.57
N PHE A 103 12.57 -12.83 2.75
CA PHE A 103 12.06 -12.48 4.07
C PHE A 103 11.28 -13.64 4.71
N VAL A 104 10.37 -14.28 3.97
CA VAL A 104 9.58 -15.43 4.46
C VAL A 104 10.49 -16.60 4.83
N GLY A 105 11.51 -16.90 4.02
CA GLY A 105 12.50 -17.93 4.31
C GLY A 105 13.23 -17.71 5.63
N LYS A 106 13.71 -16.48 5.87
CA LYS A 106 14.39 -16.13 7.14
C LYS A 106 13.50 -16.29 8.38
N TYR A 107 12.20 -15.99 8.27
CA TYR A 107 11.28 -16.16 9.39
C TYR A 107 10.84 -17.62 9.56
N SER A 108 10.67 -18.37 8.46
CA SER A 108 10.39 -19.80 8.49
C SER A 108 11.53 -20.59 9.12
N GLU A 109 12.78 -20.28 8.75
CA GLU A 109 13.98 -20.92 9.32
C GLU A 109 14.12 -20.65 10.83
N LYS A 110 13.83 -19.43 11.26
CA LYS A 110 13.78 -19.09 12.69
C LYS A 110 12.68 -19.84 13.42
N ALA A 111 11.50 -19.98 12.82
CA ALA A 111 10.36 -20.68 13.40
C ALA A 111 10.60 -22.20 13.52
N THR A 112 11.20 -22.83 12.51
CA THR A 112 11.55 -24.26 12.56
C THR A 112 12.68 -24.52 13.56
N THR A 113 13.66 -23.63 13.64
CA THR A 113 14.75 -23.74 14.64
C THR A 113 14.22 -23.60 16.07
N SER A 114 13.34 -22.63 16.33
CA SER A 114 12.75 -22.46 17.66
C SER A 114 11.80 -23.60 18.03
N LEU A 115 11.05 -24.13 17.07
CA LEU A 115 10.22 -25.31 17.27
C LEU A 115 11.07 -26.56 17.56
N ALA A 116 12.17 -26.75 16.83
CA ALA A 116 13.11 -27.86 17.07
C ALA A 116 13.76 -27.78 18.46
N LEU A 117 14.13 -26.58 18.91
CA LEU A 117 14.64 -26.35 20.27
C LEU A 117 13.58 -26.65 21.33
N PHE A 118 12.34 -26.21 21.12
CA PHE A 118 11.23 -26.48 22.04
C PHE A 118 10.94 -27.97 22.17
N ILE A 119 10.90 -28.71 21.04
CA ILE A 119 10.70 -30.16 21.03
C ILE A 119 11.86 -30.86 21.74
N ARG A 120 13.11 -30.47 21.47
CA ARG A 120 14.29 -31.05 22.15
C ARG A 120 14.26 -30.83 23.66
N GLN A 121 13.76 -29.67 24.11
CA GLN A 121 13.74 -29.32 25.53
C GLN A 121 12.55 -29.93 26.29
N ASN A 122 11.40 -30.17 25.62
CA ASN A 122 10.18 -30.67 26.27
C ASN A 122 9.89 -32.15 26.00
N LEU A 123 10.35 -32.73 24.87
CA LEU A 123 10.11 -34.14 24.52
C LEU A 123 11.31 -35.06 24.77
N HIS A 124 12.47 -34.55 25.19
CA HIS A 124 13.57 -35.37 25.73
C HIS A 124 13.77 -35.11 27.23
N PRO A 125 12.89 -35.62 28.12
CA PRO A 125 13.28 -35.84 29.48
C PRO A 125 14.19 -37.07 29.50
N ASN A 126 15.50 -36.83 29.57
CA ASN A 126 16.46 -37.79 30.11
C ASN A 126 16.74 -39.03 29.23
N VAL A 127 17.77 -38.93 28.38
CA VAL A 127 18.58 -40.12 28.03
C VAL A 127 20.05 -39.76 28.28
N GLY A 128 20.53 -40.12 29.47
CA GLY A 128 21.96 -40.19 29.76
C GLY A 128 22.40 -39.29 30.90
N LYS A 129 22.61 -39.94 32.05
CA LYS A 129 23.55 -39.60 33.12
C LYS A 129 24.85 -38.98 32.60
#